data_AF-A0A1Y5TXZ3-F1
#
_entry.id   AF-A0A1Y5TXZ3-F1
#
_cell.length_a   1.000
_cell.length_b   1.000
_cell.length_c   1.000
_cell.angle_alpha   90.00
_cell.angle_beta   90.00
_cell.angle_gamma   90.00
#
_symmetry.space_group_name_H-M   'P 1'
#
loop_
_entity.id
_entity.type
_entity.pdbx_description
1 polymer ?
#
loop_
_entity_poly.entity_id
_entity_poly.type
_entity_poly.pdbx_seq_one_letter_code
_entity_poly.pdbx_strand_id
1 'polypeptide(L)' 'MRRVIGMEIHRTFGQGVIWENGLTRQEGRVEMTRTALEGFGRQLKKTDKVVIEATGNCMAVSRVLSPM' A
#
# COMPACT_ATOMS: atom_id res chain seq x y z
N MET A 1 -7.44 -6.29 15.94
CA MET A 1 -8.02 -6.81 14.68
C MET A 1 -7.12 -6.40 13.52
N ARG A 2 -7.10 -7.15 12.41
CA ARG A 2 -6.14 -6.90 11.31
C ARG A 2 -6.70 -5.87 10.33
N ARG A 3 -5.93 -4.81 10.09
CA ARG A 3 -6.14 -3.84 9.00
C ARG A 3 -5.40 -4.33 7.76
N VAL A 4 -6.12 -4.45 6.63
CA VAL A 4 -5.59 -4.91 5.35
C VAL A 4 -5.71 -3.79 4.34
N ILE A 5 -4.64 -3.52 3.61
CA ILE A 5 -4.58 -2.50 2.56
C ILE A 5 -4.42 -3.21 1.22
N GLY A 6 -5.46 -3.15 0.39
CA GLY A 6 -5.34 -3.53 -1.02
C GLY A 6 -4.78 -2.36 -1.83
N MET A 7 -3.73 -2.60 -2.60
CA MET A 7 -3.12 -1.63 -3.49
C MET A 7 -3.10 -2.15 -4.93
N GLU A 8 -3.84 -1.46 -5.79
CA GLU A 8 -3.70 -1.58 -7.25
C GLU A 8 -2.66 -0.55 -7.70
N ILE A 9 -1.63 -0.98 -8.43
CA ILE A 9 -0.52 -0.11 -8.82
C ILE A 9 -0.46 0.07 -10.34
N HIS A 10 -0.35 1.32 -10.78
CA HIS A 10 -0.07 1.70 -12.16
C HIS A 10 1.35 2.27 -12.28
N ARG A 11 1.69 2.80 -13.47
CA ARG A 11 3.00 3.40 -13.72
C ARG A 11 3.24 4.68 -12.91
N THR A 12 2.20 5.49 -12.69
CA THR A 12 2.33 6.84 -12.09
C THR A 12 1.73 6.94 -10.70
N PHE A 13 0.69 6.16 -10.39
CA PHE A 13 0.07 6.15 -9.06
C PHE A 13 -0.40 4.74 -8.69
N GLY A 14 -0.66 4.54 -7.40
CA GLY A 14 -1.34 3.37 -6.86
C GLY A 14 -2.57 3.79 -6.07
N GLN A 15 -3.66 3.04 -6.19
CA GLN A 15 -4.92 3.28 -5.48
C GLN A 15 -5.00 2.36 -4.27
N GLY A 16 -5.18 2.94 -3.08
CA GLY A 16 -5.33 2.21 -1.83
C GLY A 16 -6.79 2.06 -1.39
N VAL A 17 -7.14 0.88 -0.91
CA VAL A 17 -8.38 0.59 -0.17
C VAL A 17 -8.02 -0.08 1.14
N ILE A 18 -8.64 0.36 2.23
CA ILE A 18 -8.46 -0.21 3.55
C ILE A 18 -9.70 -1.02 3.92
N TRP A 19 -9.45 -2.26 4.31
CA TRP A 19 -10.41 -3.12 4.98
C TRP A 19 -10.07 -3.23 6.47
N GLU A 20 -11.04 -2.93 7.32
CA GLU A 20 -10.92 -3.05 8.77
C GLU A 20 -12.31 -3.30 9.38
N ASN A 21 -12.42 -4.32 10.23
CA ASN A 21 -13.66 -4.67 10.94
C ASN A 21 -14.88 -4.88 10.02
N GLY A 22 -14.67 -5.51 8.86
CA GLY A 22 -15.73 -5.78 7.89
C GLY A 22 -16.14 -4.58 7.03
N LEU A 23 -15.52 -3.40 7.24
CA LEU A 23 -15.80 -2.20 6.47
C LEU A 23 -14.64 -1.89 5.53
N THR A 24 -14.99 -1.37 4.35
CA THR A 24 -14.04 -0.88 3.35
C THR A 24 -14.11 0.63 3.20
N ARG A 25 -12.96 1.29 3.11
CA ARG A 25 -12.87 2.73 2.79
C ARG A 25 -11.71 3.01 1.85
N GLN A 26 -11.88 3.98 0.98
CA GLN A 26 -10.80 4.44 0.10
C GLN A 26 -9.75 5.19 0.93
N GLU A 27 -8.45 4.93 0.69
CA GLU A 27 -7.33 5.65 1.31
C GLU A 27 -6.73 6.70 0.37
N GLY A 28 -7.18 6.72 -0.89
CA GLY A 28 -6.71 7.66 -1.91
C GLY A 28 -5.55 7.12 -2.74
N ARG A 29 -4.90 8.02 -3.47
CA ARG A 29 -3.79 7.72 -4.40
C ARG A 29 -2.45 7.96 -3.75
N VAL A 30 -1.49 7.09 -4.06
CA VAL A 30 -0.08 7.24 -3.72
C VAL A 30 0.71 7.38 -5.02
N GLU A 31 1.49 8.45 -5.16
CA GLU A 31 2.37 8.63 -6.32
C GLU A 31 3.43 7.52 -6.37
N MET A 32 3.75 7.00 -7.56
CA MET A 32 4.75 5.93 -7.76
C MET A 32 6.18 6.48 -7.79
N THR A 33 6.49 7.33 -6.81
CA THR A 33 7.85 7.78 -6.50
C THR A 33 8.30 7.14 -5.19
N ARG A 34 9.62 6.93 -5.03
CA ARG A 34 10.18 6.37 -3.79
C ARG A 34 9.75 7.19 -2.56
N THR A 35 9.88 8.51 -2.62
CA THR A 35 9.56 9.41 -1.50
C THR A 35 8.10 9.31 -1.07
N ALA A 36 7.17 9.21 -2.02
CA ALA A 36 5.74 9.06 -1.72
C ALA A 36 5.42 7.69 -1.12
N LEU A 37 6.02 6.62 -1.67
CA LEU A 37 5.89 5.26 -1.14
C LEU A 37 6.46 5.14 0.28
N GLU A 38 7.60 5.76 0.58
CA GLU A 38 8.15 5.82 1.93
C GLU A 38 7.25 6.64 2.87
N GLY A 39 6.67 7.73 2.37
CA GLY A 39 5.68 8.53 3.10
C GLY A 39 4.45 7.71 3.49
N PHE A 40 3.91 6.94 2.55
CA PHE A 40 2.84 5.99 2.80
C PHE A 40 3.27 4.89 3.77
N GLY A 41 4.45 4.30 3.58
CA GLY A 41 5.02 3.27 4.45
C GLY A 41 5.13 3.69 5.91
N ARG A 42 5.47 4.97 6.18
CA ARG A 42 5.52 5.54 7.55
C ARG A 42 4.16 5.61 8.25
N GLN A 43 3.05 5.56 7.51
CA GLN A 43 1.69 5.55 8.08
C GLN A 43 1.19 4.14 8.42
N LEU A 44 1.92 3.11 7.98
CA LEU A 44 1.59 1.72 8.25
C LEU A 44 1.96 1.33 9.68
N LYS A 45 1.13 0.49 10.29
CA LYS A 45 1.39 -0.20 11.55
C LYS A 45 2.09 -1.53 11.26
N LYS A 46 2.91 -2.01 12.19
CA LYS A 46 3.57 -3.34 12.07
C LYS A 46 2.59 -4.51 11.85
N THR A 47 1.35 -4.34 12.27
CA THR A 47 0.28 -5.35 12.14
C THR A 47 -0.47 -5.28 10.82
N ASP A 48 -0.26 -4.22 10.04
CA ASP A 48 -0.93 -4.04 8.77
C ASP A 48 -0.48 -5.09 7.75
N LYS A 49 -1.38 -5.46 6.85
CA LYS A 49 -1.08 -6.31 5.70
C LYS A 49 -1.33 -5.51 4.44
N VAL A 50 -0.27 -5.20 3.71
CA VAL A 50 -0.37 -4.61 2.38
C VAL A 50 -0.40 -5.74 1.36
N VAL A 51 -1.46 -5.76 0.54
CA VAL A 51 -1.64 -6.69 -0.56
C VAL A 51 -1.49 -5.88 -1.84
N ILE A 52 -0.55 -6.27 -2.69
CA ILE A 52 -0.25 -5.59 -3.96
C ILE A 52 -0.54 -6.58 -5.07
N GLU A 53 -1.22 -6.13 -6.12
CA GLU A 53 -1.40 -6.93 -7.33
C GLU A 53 -0.03 -7.36 -7.88
N ALA A 54 0.12 -8.64 -8.23
CA ALA A 54 1.39 -9.22 -8.67
C ALA A 54 1.73 -8.84 -10.13
N THR A 55 2.04 -7.56 -10.36
CA THR A 55 2.41 -6.98 -11.67
C THR A 55 3.88 -6.58 -11.74
N GLY A 56 4.36 -6.07 -12.88
CA GLY A 56 5.78 -5.85 -13.15
C GLY A 56 6.55 -5.02 -12.11
N ASN A 57 5.91 -4.02 -11.48
CA ASN A 57 6.57 -3.16 -10.49
C ASN A 57 6.30 -3.59 -9.03
N CYS A 58 5.50 -4.62 -8.79
CA CYS A 58 5.00 -4.94 -7.44
C CYS A 58 6.13 -5.25 -6.45
N MET A 59 7.19 -5.91 -6.90
CA MET A 59 8.33 -6.26 -6.06
C MET A 59 9.17 -5.04 -5.66
N ALA A 60 9.24 -4.01 -6.51
CA ALA A 60 9.91 -2.77 -6.15
C ALA A 60 9.11 -2.00 -5.08
N VAL A 61 7.79 -1.92 -5.25
CA VAL A 61 6.89 -1.31 -4.26
C VAL A 61 6.94 -2.07 -2.94
N SER A 62 6.83 -3.40 -2.98
CA SER A 62 6.88 -4.26 -1.78
C SER A 62 8.14 -4.05 -0.95
N ARG A 63 9.31 -3.87 -1.60
CA ARG A 63 10.57 -3.60 -0.89
C ARG A 63 10.59 -2.24 -0.18
N VAL A 64 9.97 -1.21 -0.76
CA VAL A 64 9.89 0.12 -0.13
C VAL A 64 8.92 0.12 1.06
N LEU A 65 7.83 -0.65 0.97
CA LEU A 65 6.81 -0.73 2.02
C LEU A 65 7.15 -1.74 3.13
N SER A 66 8.15 -2.59 2.90
CA SER A 66 8.61 -3.54 3.91
C SER A 66 9.22 -2.78 5.09
N PRO A 67 8.93 -3.17 6.34
CA PRO A 67 9.61 -2.61 7.49
C PRO A 67 11.14 -2.77 7.34
N MET A 68 11.89 -1.77 7.79
CA MET A 68 13.34 -1.93 8.01
C MET A 68 13.61 -2.90 9.16
#